data_AF-A0A3A4WMT4-F1
#
_entry.id   AF-A0A3A4WMT4-F1
#
_cell.length_a   1.000
_cell.length_b   1.000
_cell.length_c   1.000
_cell.angle_alpha   90.00
_cell.angle_beta   90.00
_cell.angle_gamma   90.00
#
_symmetry.space_group_name_H-M   'P 1'
#
loop_
_entity.id
_entity.type
_entity.pdbx_description
1 polymer ?
#
loop_
_entity_poly.entity_id
_entity_poly.type
_entity_poly.pdbx_seq_one_letter_code
_entity_poly.pdbx_strand_id
1 'polypeptide(L)' 'MKDKEKISEKSKGLIGREKICCYLRDFAGRPIGKKLFYKLVDQGLPVEKRGYQWFGHMDQIDQWFLVNPNSQSLKNR' A
#
# COMPACT_ATOMS: atom_id res chain seq x y z
N MET A 1 -26.32 -0.62 -18.89
CA MET A 1 -26.06 -0.49 -17.44
C MET A 1 -24.85 -1.36 -17.14
N LYS A 2 -23.64 -0.79 -17.03
CA LYS A 2 -22.89 -0.53 -15.77
C LYS A 2 -22.83 -1.74 -14.80
N ASP A 3 -22.11 -2.78 -15.18
CA ASP A 3 -21.53 -3.74 -14.22
C ASP A 3 -20.07 -3.34 -13.95
N LYS A 4 -19.93 -2.19 -13.29
CA LYS A 4 -18.67 -1.75 -12.70
C LYS A 4 -18.69 -2.23 -11.24
N GLU A 5 -17.54 -2.75 -10.82
CA GLU A 5 -17.12 -2.83 -9.42
C GLU A 5 -17.65 -4.03 -8.63
N LYS A 6 -17.13 -5.20 -8.99
CA LYS A 6 -16.83 -6.25 -8.00
C LYS A 6 -15.51 -5.93 -7.28
N ILE A 7 -15.36 -4.72 -6.73
CA ILE A 7 -14.24 -4.40 -5.84
C ILE A 7 -14.65 -4.86 -4.44
N SER A 8 -14.45 -6.15 -4.23
CA SER A 8 -14.17 -6.82 -2.95
C SER A 8 -14.42 -5.99 -1.68
N GLU A 9 -15.46 -6.35 -0.93
CA GLU A 9 -15.72 -5.92 0.47
C GLU A 9 -14.58 -6.22 1.47
N LYS A 10 -13.39 -6.66 1.04
CA LYS A 10 -12.30 -7.11 1.91
C LYS A 10 -11.46 -6.00 2.56
N SER A 11 -11.68 -4.73 2.24
CA SER A 11 -10.64 -3.71 2.47
C SER A 11 -11.01 -2.56 3.42
N LYS A 12 -12.05 -2.70 4.24
CA LYS A 12 -12.45 -1.63 5.18
C LYS A 12 -11.61 -1.53 6.47
N GLY A 13 -10.67 -2.45 6.70
CA GLY A 13 -9.89 -2.50 7.93
C GLY A 13 -8.68 -1.56 7.91
N LEU A 14 -8.58 -0.68 8.91
CA LEU A 14 -7.32 -0.01 9.24
C LEU A 14 -6.29 -1.08 9.62
N ILE A 15 -5.18 -1.15 8.89
CA ILE A 15 -4.11 -2.12 9.14
C ILE A 15 -2.85 -1.45 9.66
N GLY A 16 -2.16 -2.13 10.56
CA GLY A 16 -0.86 -1.69 11.07
C GLY A 16 0.29 -1.96 10.10
N ARG A 17 1.43 -1.34 10.38
CA ARG A 17 2.67 -1.40 9.61
C ARG A 17 3.08 -2.80 9.14
N GLU A 18 2.96 -3.82 10.00
CA GLU A 18 3.35 -5.19 9.62
C GLU A 18 2.52 -5.73 8.46
N LYS A 19 1.20 -5.59 8.53
CA LYS A 19 0.29 -5.98 7.44
C LYS A 19 0.53 -5.14 6.19
N ILE A 20 0.80 -3.84 6.36
CA ILE A 20 1.15 -2.96 5.23
C ILE A 20 2.42 -3.49 4.55
N CYS A 21 3.49 -3.76 5.31
CA CYS A 21 4.73 -4.30 4.75
C CYS A 21 4.54 -5.67 4.07
N CYS A 22 3.73 -6.56 4.64
CA CYS A 22 3.39 -7.84 4.00
C CYS A 22 2.68 -7.61 2.66
N TYR A 23 1.66 -6.76 2.63
CA TYR A 23 0.92 -6.43 1.41
C TYR A 23 1.83 -5.82 0.34
N LEU A 24 2.67 -4.85 0.74
CA LEU A 24 3.64 -4.22 -0.14
C LEU A 24 4.68 -5.21 -0.69
N ARG A 25 5.06 -6.22 0.11
CA ARG A 25 5.98 -7.29 -0.32
C ARG A 25 5.36 -8.14 -1.42
N ASP A 26 4.09 -8.53 -1.24
CA ASP A 26 3.37 -9.33 -2.23
C ASP A 26 3.17 -8.53 -3.53
N PHE A 27 2.90 -7.22 -3.44
CA PHE A 27 2.76 -6.35 -4.61
C PHE A 27 4.09 -6.11 -5.35
N ALA A 28 5.17 -5.86 -4.61
CA ALA A 28 6.49 -5.56 -5.18
C ALA A 28 7.30 -6.81 -5.53
N GLY A 29 6.84 -8.01 -5.18
CA GLY A 29 7.58 -9.26 -5.37
C GLY A 29 8.89 -9.36 -4.59
N ARG A 30 9.14 -8.46 -3.62
CA ARG A 30 10.40 -8.38 -2.87
C ARG A 30 10.20 -7.88 -1.43
N PRO A 31 11.13 -8.22 -0.51
CA PRO A 31 11.04 -7.76 0.88
C PRO A 31 10.99 -6.23 1.01
N ILE A 32 10.00 -5.72 1.72
CA ILE A 32 9.88 -4.28 2.03
C ILE A 32 10.52 -4.00 3.38
N GLY A 33 11.80 -3.65 3.33
CA GLY A 33 12.54 -3.21 4.51
C GLY A 33 12.10 -1.83 5.01
N LYS A 34 12.50 -1.51 6.24
CA LYS A 34 12.23 -0.21 6.90
C LYS A 34 12.60 1.00 6.01
N LYS A 35 13.76 0.96 5.34
CA LYS A 35 14.24 2.04 4.46
C LYS A 35 13.32 2.26 3.25
N LEU A 36 12.86 1.18 2.62
CA LEU A 36 11.95 1.26 1.47
C LEU A 36 10.56 1.72 1.90
N PHE A 37 10.05 1.21 3.03
CA PHE A 37 8.79 1.69 3.60
C PHE A 37 8.80 3.21 3.79
N TYR A 38 9.81 3.78 4.45
CA TYR A 38 9.89 5.23 4.63
C TYR A 38 10.06 6.00 3.32
N LYS A 39 10.77 5.44 2.33
CA LYS A 39 10.81 6.04 0.99
C LYS A 39 9.42 6.10 0.36
N LEU A 40 8.59 5.07 0.52
CA LEU A 40 7.23 5.08 0.01
C LEU A 40 6.37 6.10 0.75
N VAL A 41 6.51 6.21 2.07
CA VAL A 41 5.85 7.26 2.86
C VAL A 41 6.24 8.66 2.37
N ASP A 42 7.53 8.90 2.14
CA ASP A 42 8.05 10.16 1.60
C ASP A 42 7.51 10.46 0.18
N GLN A 43 7.28 9.41 -0.62
CA GLN A 43 6.61 9.49 -1.92
C GLN A 43 5.08 9.65 -1.84
N GLY A 44 4.52 9.76 -0.63
CA GLY A 44 3.10 9.98 -0.41
C GLY A 44 2.26 8.72 -0.28
N LEU A 45 2.82 7.59 0.16
CA LEU A 45 2.05 6.39 0.51
C LEU A 45 0.95 6.77 1.53
N PRO A 46 -0.32 6.39 1.30
CA PRO A 46 -1.45 6.79 2.15
C PRO A 46 -1.46 5.99 3.45
N VAL A 47 -0.57 6.37 4.35
CA VAL A 47 -0.44 5.84 5.71
C VAL A 47 -0.38 6.99 6.71
N GLU A 48 -0.98 6.78 7.86
CA GLU A 48 -1.01 7.71 8.97
C GLU A 48 -0.15 7.20 10.12
N LYS A 49 0.59 8.09 10.76
CA LYS A 49 1.37 7.77 11.96
C LYS A 49 0.53 8.06 13.20
N ARG A 50 0.27 7.04 14.02
CA ARG A 50 -0.35 7.18 15.35
C ARG A 50 0.64 6.73 16.41
N GLY A 51 1.20 7.70 17.15
CA GLY A 51 2.28 7.45 18.09
C GLY A 51 3.54 6.89 17.40
N TYR A 52 3.96 5.68 17.78
CA TYR A 52 5.12 4.99 17.19
C TYR A 52 4.77 4.05 16.05
N GLN A 53 3.48 3.86 15.76
CA GLN A 53 3.01 2.90 14.76
C GLN A 53 2.45 3.61 13.52
N TRP A 54 2.56 2.93 12.39
CA TRP A 54 1.99 3.36 11.12
C TRP A 54 0.75 2.54 10.82
N PHE A 55 -0.29 3.20 10.35
CA PHE A 55 -1.56 2.62 10.00
C PHE A 55 -1.97 3.07 8.60
N GLY A 56 -2.79 2.29 7.92
CA GLY A 56 -3.27 2.64 6.57
C GLY A 56 -4.41 1.72 6.15
N HIS A 57 -5.13 2.12 5.11
CA HIS A 57 -6.17 1.30 4.52
C HIS A 57 -5.63 0.57 3.29
N MET A 58 -5.95 -0.72 3.17
CA MET A 58 -5.51 -1.52 2.01
C MET A 58 -6.01 -0.93 0.69
N ASP A 59 -7.27 -0.48 0.62
CA ASP A 59 -7.82 0.13 -0.60
C ASP A 59 -7.04 1.38 -1.03
N GLN A 60 -6.71 2.26 -0.07
CA GLN A 60 -5.99 3.49 -0.37
C GLN A 60 -4.59 3.18 -0.88
N ILE A 61 -3.92 2.21 -0.26
CA ILE A 61 -2.61 1.74 -0.68
C ILE A 61 -2.71 1.14 -2.10
N ASP A 62 -3.68 0.26 -2.36
CA ASP A 62 -3.92 -0.34 -3.68
C ASP A 62 -4.16 0.73 -4.76
N GLN A 63 -5.05 1.68 -4.49
CA GLN A 63 -5.32 2.82 -5.38
C GLN A 63 -4.06 3.66 -5.63
N TRP A 64 -3.27 3.94 -4.59
CA TRP A 64 -2.00 4.66 -4.74
C TRP A 64 -1.05 3.92 -5.69
N PHE A 65 -0.98 2.59 -5.61
CA PHE A 65 -0.17 1.78 -6.51
C PHE A 65 -0.68 1.76 -7.96
N LEU A 66 -1.99 1.82 -8.16
CA LEU A 66 -2.59 1.89 -9.49
C LEU A 66 -2.30 3.22 -10.17
N VAL A 67 -2.31 4.33 -9.42
CA VAL A 67 -2.15 5.68 -9.97
C VAL A 67 -0.74 6.23 -9.94
N ASN A 68 0.16 5.68 -9.09
CA ASN A 68 1.51 6.20 -8.95
C ASN A 68 2.50 5.45 -9.85
N PRO A 69 2.98 6.05 -10.96
CA PRO A 69 3.90 5.39 -11.89
C PRO A 69 5.26 5.06 -11.24
N ASN A 70 5.71 5.83 -10.25
CA ASN A 70 6.96 5.57 -9.53
C ASN A 70 6.88 4.30 -8.66
N SER A 71 5.68 3.96 -8.20
CA SER A 71 5.42 2.75 -7.44
C SER A 71 5.39 1.50 -8.34
N GLN A 72 5.01 1.64 -9.62
CA GLN A 72 5.04 0.55 -10.60
C GLN A 72 6.48 0.14 -10.97
N SER A 73 7.45 1.05 -10.87
CA SER A 73 8.88 0.71 -11.01
C SER A 73 9.36 -0.30 -9.95
N LEU A 74 8.59 -0.58 -8.90
CA LEU A 74 8.89 -1.64 -7.94
C LEU A 74 8.71 -3.05 -8.52
N LYS A 75 7.90 -3.21 -9.58
CA LYS A 75 7.64 -4.51 -10.23
C LYS A 75 8.71 -4.94 -11.24
N ASN A 76 9.53 -4.00 -11.75
CA ASN A 76 10.42 -4.22 -12.90
C ASN A 76 11.93 -4.22 -12.56
N ARG A 77 12.32 -4.70 -11.37
CA ARG A 77 13.74 -4.85 -11.01
C ARG A 77 14.05 -6.20 -10.39
#